data_AF-A0A845CC18-F1
#
_entry.id   AF-A0A845CC18-F1
#
_cell.length_a   1.000
_cell.length_b   1.000
_cell.length_c   1.000
_cell.angle_alpha   90.00
_cell.angle_beta   90.00
_cell.angle_gamma   90.00
#
_symmetry.space_group_name_H-M   'P 1'
#
loop_
_entity.id
_entity.type
_entity.pdbx_description
1 polymer ?
#
loop_
_entity_poly.entity_id
_entity_poly.type
_entity_poly.pdbx_seq_one_letter_code
_entity_poly.pdbx_strand_id
1 'polypeptide(L)' 'MPTAVVVTEVFLHEAHVQRAALGMNDLNPVVIQHPLSTLSDEEISARAGDAARQAVKILLEG' A
#
# COMPACT_ATOMS: atom_id res chain seq x y z
N MET A 1 3.18 16.65 0.04
CA MET A 1 3.74 15.89 -1.10
C MET A 1 3.12 14.50 -1.08
N PRO A 2 2.59 14.02 -2.22
CA PRO A 2 1.95 12.71 -2.27
C PRO A 2 2.94 11.63 -1.84
N THR A 3 2.53 10.79 -0.90
CA THR A 3 3.37 9.73 -0.33
C THR A 3 2.63 8.41 -0.38
N ALA A 4 3.22 7.40 -1.03
CA ALA A 4 2.70 6.05 -1.09
C ALA A 4 3.52 5.12 -0.18
N VAL A 5 2.85 4.41 0.72
CA VAL A 5 3.46 3.39 1.59
C VAL A 5 2.81 2.05 1.32
N VAL A 6 3.62 1.02 1.08
CA VAL A 6 3.12 -0.33 0.84
C VAL A 6 2.87 -1.02 2.16
N VAL A 7 1.65 -1.53 2.36
CA VAL A 7 1.25 -2.29 3.54
C VAL A 7 0.47 -3.53 3.13
N THR A 8 0.55 -4.59 3.91
CA THR A 8 -0.43 -5.67 3.79
C THR A 8 -1.75 -5.27 4.45
N GLU A 9 -2.88 -5.77 3.95
CA GLU A 9 -4.25 -5.47 4.41
C GLU A 9 -4.39 -5.47 5.94
N VAL A 10 -3.78 -6.44 6.63
CA VAL A 10 -3.82 -6.57 8.10
C VAL A 10 -3.22 -5.39 8.87
N PHE A 11 -2.43 -4.53 8.22
CA PHE A 11 -1.83 -3.32 8.81
C PHE A 11 -2.45 -2.01 8.32
N LEU A 12 -3.57 -2.08 7.58
CA LEU A 12 -4.20 -0.88 7.02
C LEU A 12 -4.69 0.07 8.12
N HIS A 13 -5.23 -0.47 9.21
CA HIS A 13 -5.68 0.33 10.34
C HIS A 13 -4.51 1.10 10.99
N GLU A 14 -3.40 0.42 11.26
CA GLU A 14 -2.20 0.97 11.86
C GLU A 14 -1.57 2.04 10.98
N ALA A 15 -1.56 1.84 9.66
CA ALA A 15 -1.11 2.84 8.70
C ALA A 15 -1.93 4.13 8.79
N HIS A 16 -3.25 4.03 8.93
CA HIS A 16 -4.12 5.19 9.13
C HIS A 16 -3.92 5.85 10.49
N VAL A 17 -3.73 5.08 11.56
CA VAL A 17 -3.44 5.60 12.90
C VAL A 17 -2.12 6.38 12.90
N GLN A 18 -1.05 5.83 12.32
CA GLN A 18 0.24 6.50 12.23
C GLN A 18 0.18 7.77 11.37
N ARG A 19 -0.52 7.70 10.22
CA ARG A 19 -0.77 8.87 9.36
C ARG A 19 -1.39 10.02 10.16
N ALA A 20 -2.43 9.74 10.94
CA ALA A 20 -3.13 10.74 11.74
C ALA A 20 -2.24 11.28 12.87
N ALA A 21 -1.54 10.40 13.60
CA ALA A 21 -0.68 10.78 14.71
C ALA A 21 0.50 11.68 14.29
N LEU A 22 1.03 11.48 13.09
CA LEU A 22 2.18 12.20 12.56
C LEU A 22 1.81 13.39 11.66
N GLY A 23 0.51 13.66 11.43
CA GLY A 23 0.06 14.73 10.56
C GLY A 23 0.42 14.52 9.07
N MET A 24 0.59 13.27 8.64
CA MET A 24 0.99 12.91 7.27
C MET A 24 -0.21 12.93 6.31
N ASN A 25 -0.85 14.08 6.15
CA ASN A 25 -2.14 14.19 5.47
C ASN A 25 -2.13 13.72 3.99
N ASP A 26 -0.97 13.76 3.32
CA ASP A 26 -0.82 13.34 1.92
C ASP A 26 -0.31 11.89 1.76
N LEU A 27 -0.22 11.14 2.87
CA LEU A 27 0.16 9.73 2.83
C LEU A 27 -1.07 8.86 2.57
N ASN A 28 -1.05 8.10 1.48
CA ASN A 28 -2.08 7.13 1.14
C ASN A 28 -1.46 5.71 1.05
N PRO A 29 -2.03 4.70 1.72
CA PRO A 29 -1.49 3.35 1.66
C PRO A 29 -1.76 2.69 0.30
N VAL A 30 -0.74 1.99 -0.22
CA VAL A 30 -0.88 0.95 -1.23
C VAL A 30 -1.14 -0.36 -0.49
N VAL A 31 -2.30 -0.96 -0.72
CA VAL A 31 -2.73 -2.15 0.03
C VAL A 31 -2.48 -3.39 -0.79
N ILE A 32 -1.75 -4.33 -0.20
CA ILE A 32 -1.51 -5.67 -0.75
C ILE A 32 -2.22 -6.70 0.14
N GLN A 33 -2.86 -7.70 -0.45
CA GLN A 33 -3.50 -8.77 0.31
C GLN A 33 -2.47 -9.60 1.10
N HIS A 34 -2.88 -10.14 2.25
CA HIS A 34 -2.12 -11.11 3.05
C HIS A 34 -2.72 -12.52 2.86
N PRO A 35 -1.96 -13.63 3.01
CA PRO A 35 -0.51 -13.74 3.17
C PRO A 35 0.23 -13.62 1.84
N LEU A 36 1.53 -13.28 1.91
CA LEU A 36 2.45 -13.31 0.76
C LEU A 36 3.34 -14.55 0.75
N SER A 37 3.64 -15.11 1.92
CA SER A 37 4.63 -16.19 2.10
C SER A 37 4.23 -17.53 1.49
N THR A 38 2.96 -17.72 1.14
CA THR A 38 2.42 -18.99 0.60
C THR A 38 2.17 -18.94 -0.89
N LEU A 39 2.49 -17.83 -1.55
CA LEU A 39 2.18 -17.58 -2.94
C LEU A 39 3.30 -18.08 -3.86
N SER A 40 2.92 -18.46 -5.08
CA SER A 40 3.89 -18.64 -6.15
C SER A 40 4.47 -17.31 -6.63
N ASP A 41 5.55 -17.36 -7.40
CA ASP A 41 6.16 -16.18 -8.01
C ASP A 41 5.19 -15.47 -8.97
N GLU A 42 4.35 -16.22 -9.69
CA GLU A 42 3.32 -15.65 -10.57
C GLU A 42 2.25 -14.89 -9.76
N GLU A 43 1.81 -15.45 -8.64
CA GLU A 43 0.84 -14.81 -7.75
C GLU A 43 1.43 -13.56 -7.08
N ILE A 44 2.71 -13.61 -6.69
CA ILE A 44 3.45 -12.45 -6.19
C ILE A 44 3.57 -11.37 -7.26
N SER A 45 3.90 -11.76 -8.50
CA SER A 45 4.01 -10.83 -9.63
C SER A 45 2.68 -10.13 -9.92
N ALA A 46 1.56 -10.86 -9.87
CA ALA A 46 0.22 -10.28 -10.00
C ALA A 46 -0.05 -9.25 -8.89
N ARG A 47 0.23 -9.58 -7.62
CA ARG A 47 0.07 -8.64 -6.49
C ARG A 47 0.97 -7.42 -6.61
N ALA A 48 2.20 -7.59 -7.07
CA ALA A 48 3.14 -6.49 -7.31
C ALA A 48 2.63 -5.56 -8.43
N GLY A 49 2.05 -6.12 -9.50
CA GLY A 49 1.41 -5.36 -10.57
C GLY A 49 0.25 -4.51 -10.05
N ASP A 50 -0.58 -5.06 -9.17
CA ASP A 50 -1.70 -4.33 -8.54
C ASP A 50 -1.20 -3.21 -7.62
N ALA A 51 -0.17 -3.49 -6.81
CA ALA A 51 0.47 -2.51 -5.94
C ALA A 51 1.09 -1.36 -6.73
N ALA A 52 1.77 -1.65 -7.84
CA ALA A 52 2.37 -0.64 -8.69
C ALA A 52 1.32 0.31 -9.28
N ARG A 53 0.17 -0.22 -9.74
CA ARG A 53 -0.93 0.63 -10.25
C ARG A 53 -1.50 1.55 -9.17
N GLN A 54 -1.66 1.05 -7.95
CA GLN A 54 -2.09 1.89 -6.81
C GLN A 54 -1.06 2.99 -6.50
N ALA A 55 0.24 2.64 -6.47
CA ALA A 55 1.30 3.60 -6.19
C ALA A 55 1.36 4.73 -7.23
N VAL A 56 1.29 4.37 -8.52
CA VAL A 56 1.23 5.35 -9.63
C VAL A 56 0.03 6.28 -9.45
N LYS A 57 -1.14 5.73 -9.14
CA LYS A 57 -2.35 6.52 -8.90
C LYS A 57 -2.15 7.50 -7.74
N ILE A 58 -1.66 7.05 -6.60
CA ILE A 58 -1.42 7.90 -5.41
C ILE A 58 -0.41 9.01 -5.72
N LEU A 59 0.68 8.69 -6.42
CA LEU A 59 1.76 9.65 -6.67
C LEU A 59 1.43 10.69 -7.73
N LEU A 60 0.50 10.40 -8.64
CA LEU A 60 0.13 11.30 -9.74
C LEU A 60 -1.23 12.00 -9.55
N GLU A 61 -2.14 11.41 -8.78
CA GLU A 61 -3.53 11.90 -8.61
C GLU A 61 -3.88 12.25 -7.15
N GLY A 62 -3.01 11.90 -6.19
CA GLY A 62 -3.25 12.02 -4.75
C GLY A 62 -2.76 13.30 -4.10
#